data_AF-A0A382X3Z6-F1
#
_entry.id   AF-A0A382X3Z6-F1
#
_cell.length_a   1.000
_cell.length_b   1.000
_cell.length_c   1.000
_cell.angle_alpha   90.00
_cell.angle_beta   90.00
_cell.angle_gamma   90.00
#
_symmetry.space_group_name_H-M   'P 1'
#
loop_
_entity.id
_entity.type
_entity.pdbx_description
1 polymer ?
#
loop_
_entity_poly.entity_id
_entity_poly.type
_entity_poly.pdbx_seq_one_letter_code
_entity_poly.pdbx_strand_id
1 'polypeptide(L)'
;MEILTIYWIKILATLVVFAVLLVLFFTQSATIKDGRDVGSELEKLGEPYRVFTNIVVRAEKGMMCVPFVAVSPYGVFVITVSDDAGKVRGRAGDREWEIKSRGKIETIYNPLWKNRQQVNALEKKLGSMKFIPVVVFTRAKLKTEFGPEVVPWNRLRNRILQFDNRVLSEKQIEVTVQSLLK
;
A
#
# COMPACT_ATOMS: atom_id res chain seq x y z
N MET A 1 42.92 -21.16 20.56
CA MET A 1 42.39 -19.80 20.80
C MET A 1 42.17 -19.06 19.49
N GLU A 2 43.18 -18.97 18.59
CA GLU A 2 43.08 -18.23 17.32
C GLU A 2 42.03 -18.77 16.32
N ILE A 3 41.83 -20.08 16.26
CA ILE A 3 40.81 -20.66 15.36
C ILE A 3 39.41 -20.22 15.79
N LEU A 4 39.13 -20.22 17.09
CA LEU A 4 37.83 -19.83 17.64
C LEU A 4 37.54 -18.34 17.40
N THR A 5 38.53 -17.47 17.55
CA THR A 5 38.36 -16.03 17.29
C THR A 5 38.05 -15.75 15.82
N ILE A 6 38.69 -16.47 14.89
CA ILE A 6 38.39 -16.35 13.44
C ILE A 6 36.94 -16.74 13.12
N TYR A 7 36.40 -17.78 13.76
CA TYR A 7 35.00 -18.19 13.55
C TYR A 7 34.01 -17.13 14.03
N TRP A 8 34.23 -16.58 15.23
CA TRP A 8 33.37 -15.52 15.77
C TRP A 8 33.39 -14.24 14.93
N ILE A 9 34.54 -13.87 14.38
CA ILE A 9 34.67 -12.73 13.46
C ILE A 9 33.86 -12.98 12.18
N LYS A 10 33.91 -14.19 11.60
CA LYS A 10 33.12 -14.55 10.40
C LYS A 10 31.62 -14.54 10.65
N ILE A 11 31.17 -15.06 11.80
CA ILE A 11 29.75 -15.04 12.20
C ILE A 11 29.27 -13.60 12.35
N LEU A 12 30.04 -12.76 13.05
CA LEU A 12 29.70 -11.36 13.24
C LEU A 12 29.63 -10.60 11.91
N ALA A 13 30.62 -10.79 11.03
CA ALA A 13 30.63 -10.17 9.70
C ALA A 13 29.41 -10.59 8.87
N THR A 14 29.04 -11.88 8.92
CA THR A 14 27.87 -12.40 8.21
C THR A 14 26.56 -11.81 8.76
N LEU A 15 26.43 -11.68 10.09
CA LEU A 15 25.27 -11.04 10.72
C LEU A 15 25.16 -9.56 10.36
N VAL A 16 26.27 -8.83 10.30
CA VAL A 16 26.29 -7.42 9.88
C VAL A 16 25.85 -7.27 8.42
N VAL A 17 26.38 -8.10 7.51
CA VAL A 17 25.96 -8.09 6.10
C VAL A 17 24.47 -8.43 5.97
N PHE A 18 23.98 -9.43 6.72
CA PHE A 18 22.57 -9.79 6.71
C PHE A 18 21.68 -8.67 7.27
N ALA A 19 22.10 -8.01 8.35
CA ALA A 19 21.39 -6.86 8.92
C ALA A 19 21.35 -5.67 7.93
N VAL A 20 22.46 -5.39 7.22
CA VAL A 20 22.50 -4.38 6.16
C VAL A 20 21.56 -4.75 5.00
N LEU A 21 21.57 -6.00 4.56
CA LEU A 21 20.65 -6.47 3.51
C LEU A 21 19.19 -6.38 3.95
N LEU A 22 18.88 -6.68 5.22
CA LEU A 22 17.55 -6.50 5.79
C LEU A 22 17.17 -5.01 5.82
N VAL A 23 18.05 -4.12 6.29
CA VAL A 23 17.79 -2.67 6.28
C VAL A 23 17.58 -2.17 4.86
N LEU A 24 18.37 -2.60 3.88
CA LEU A 24 18.18 -2.24 2.47
C LEU A 24 16.84 -2.78 1.91
N PHE A 25 16.46 -4.00 2.30
CA PHE A 25 15.19 -4.60 1.91
C PHE A 25 13.99 -3.86 2.53
N PHE A 26 14.06 -3.50 3.81
CA PHE A 26 13.01 -2.75 4.50
C PHE A 26 12.94 -1.26 4.08
N THR A 27 14.07 -0.64 3.74
CA THR A 27 14.11 0.75 3.26
C THR A 27 13.66 0.90 1.80
N GLN A 28 13.68 -0.16 0.99
CA GLN A 28 13.14 -0.11 -0.37
C GLN A 28 11.61 0.04 -0.43
N SER A 29 10.89 -0.20 0.68
CA SER A 29 9.43 -0.26 0.69
C SER A 29 8.69 1.09 0.55
N ALA A 30 9.36 2.25 0.57
CA ALA A 30 8.63 3.53 0.52
C ALA A 30 9.47 4.75 0.10
N THR A 31 10.24 4.71 -0.99
CA THR A 31 10.83 5.96 -1.52
C THR A 31 10.94 5.94 -3.05
N ILE A 32 9.88 6.38 -3.73
CA ILE A 32 9.91 6.67 -5.16
C ILE A 32 10.60 8.02 -5.35
N LYS A 33 11.84 8.01 -5.87
CA LYS A 33 12.72 9.19 -6.13
C LYS A 33 12.22 10.17 -7.23
N ASP A 34 10.93 10.14 -7.59
CA ASP A 34 10.34 10.90 -8.70
C ASP A 34 9.32 11.97 -8.23
N GLY A 35 9.41 12.41 -6.96
CA GLY A 35 8.56 13.44 -6.36
C GLY A 35 7.07 13.09 -6.15
N ARG A 36 6.64 11.90 -6.60
CA ARG A 36 5.28 11.36 -6.43
C ARG A 36 5.20 10.45 -5.22
N ASP A 37 5.37 11.04 -4.05
CA ASP A 37 5.33 10.34 -2.77
C ASP A 37 3.92 10.29 -2.18
N VAL A 38 3.29 9.12 -2.27
CA VAL A 38 1.93 8.85 -1.75
C VAL A 38 1.80 9.22 -0.29
N GLY A 39 2.83 9.00 0.54
CA GLY A 39 2.78 9.39 1.95
C GLY A 39 2.58 10.89 2.11
N SER A 40 3.47 11.68 1.52
CA SER A 40 3.38 13.14 1.52
C SER A 40 2.05 13.68 0.97
N GLU A 41 1.46 13.05 -0.04
CA GLU A 41 0.16 13.51 -0.58
C GLU A 41 -1.02 13.16 0.35
N LEU A 42 -0.95 12.02 1.05
CA LEU A 42 -1.94 11.64 2.05
C LEU A 42 -1.84 12.49 3.32
N GLU A 43 -0.64 12.92 3.71
CA GLU A 43 -0.45 13.84 4.85
C GLU A 43 -1.17 15.17 4.64
N LYS A 44 -1.25 15.66 3.39
CA LYS A 44 -2.00 16.88 3.02
C LYS A 44 -3.52 16.76 3.17
N LEU A 45 -4.04 15.58 3.52
CA LEU A 45 -5.45 15.45 3.89
C LEU A 45 -5.74 16.16 5.22
N GLY A 46 -4.78 16.17 6.15
CA GLY A 46 -4.95 16.78 7.48
C GLY A 46 -6.06 16.12 8.30
N GLU A 47 -6.45 16.76 9.40
CA GLU A 47 -7.62 16.34 10.18
C GLU A 47 -8.90 16.41 9.31
N PRO A 48 -9.82 15.44 9.41
CA PRO A 48 -9.89 14.37 10.42
C PRO A 48 -9.25 13.03 9.99
N TYR A 49 -8.31 13.04 9.03
CA TYR A 49 -7.69 11.83 8.51
C TYR A 49 -6.45 11.43 9.29
N ARG A 50 -6.38 10.17 9.71
CA ARG A 50 -5.19 9.54 10.30
C ARG A 50 -4.60 8.53 9.33
N VAL A 51 -3.39 8.78 8.87
CA VAL A 51 -2.69 7.96 7.86
C VAL A 51 -1.72 7.01 8.55
N PHE A 52 -1.79 5.74 8.18
CA PHE A 52 -0.91 4.67 8.64
C PHE A 52 -0.19 4.07 7.44
N THR A 53 1.08 3.73 7.63
CA THR A 53 1.93 3.16 6.57
C THR A 53 2.41 1.77 6.94
N ASN A 54 2.57 0.90 5.95
CA ASN A 54 3.18 -0.43 6.11
C ASN A 54 2.51 -1.30 7.19
N ILE A 55 1.17 -1.28 7.24
CA ILE A 55 0.42 -2.08 8.21
C ILE A 55 0.55 -3.56 7.86
N VAL A 56 1.02 -4.37 8.80
CA VAL A 56 1.09 -5.83 8.65
C VAL A 56 -0.17 -6.46 9.26
N VAL A 57 -0.88 -7.25 8.46
CA VAL A 57 -2.09 -7.97 8.87
C VAL A 57 -2.00 -9.45 8.54
N ARG A 58 -2.68 -10.27 9.33
CA ARG A 58 -2.82 -11.70 9.04
C ARG A 58 -3.88 -11.90 7.95
N ALA A 59 -3.47 -12.52 6.85
CA ALA A 59 -4.33 -13.00 5.78
C ALA A 59 -4.44 -14.54 5.84
N GLU A 60 -5.26 -15.13 4.97
CA GLU A 60 -5.48 -16.59 4.94
C GLU A 60 -4.20 -17.39 4.70
N LYS A 61 -3.28 -16.86 3.88
CA LYS A 61 -2.05 -17.53 3.46
C LYS A 61 -0.79 -17.02 4.17
N GLY A 62 -0.94 -16.30 5.29
CA GLY A 62 0.20 -15.77 6.06
C GLY A 62 0.06 -14.29 6.40
N MET A 63 1.19 -13.59 6.52
CA MET A 63 1.20 -12.14 6.76
C MET A 63 1.14 -11.37 5.44
N MET A 64 0.51 -10.20 5.47
CA MET A 64 0.31 -9.32 4.34
C MET A 64 0.58 -7.88 4.76
N CYS A 65 1.26 -7.12 3.91
CA CYS A 65 1.44 -5.69 4.11
C CYS A 65 0.37 -4.89 3.35
N VAL A 66 -0.17 -3.87 4.01
CA VAL A 66 -1.03 -2.83 3.43
C VAL A 66 -0.22 -1.54 3.38
N PRO A 67 0.11 -1.01 2.17
CA PRO A 67 0.99 0.14 2.02
C PRO A 67 0.52 1.37 2.79
N PHE A 68 -0.76 1.73 2.62
CA PHE A 68 -1.35 2.88 3.27
C PHE A 68 -2.78 2.57 3.70
N VAL A 69 -3.12 2.99 4.92
CA VAL A 69 -4.49 3.01 5.44
C VAL A 69 -4.77 4.42 5.94
N ALA A 70 -5.82 5.08 5.43
CA ALA A 70 -6.29 6.33 6.01
C ALA A 70 -7.61 6.09 6.74
N VAL A 71 -7.72 6.52 7.99
CA VAL A 71 -8.91 6.38 8.82
C VAL A 71 -9.52 7.76 9.04
N SER A 72 -10.81 7.91 8.81
CA SER A 72 -11.56 9.15 9.03
C SER A 72 -13.00 8.85 9.42
N PRO A 73 -13.81 9.85 9.83
CA PRO A 73 -15.25 9.68 10.01
C PRO A 73 -16.00 9.16 8.77
N TYR A 74 -15.40 9.31 7.58
CA TYR A 74 -16.00 8.95 6.29
C TYR A 74 -15.69 7.51 5.84
N GLY A 75 -14.82 6.80 6.57
CA GLY A 75 -14.47 5.42 6.28
C GLY A 75 -12.98 5.09 6.47
N VAL A 76 -12.64 3.84 6.19
CA VAL A 76 -11.28 3.29 6.20
C VAL A 76 -10.81 3.10 4.77
N PHE A 77 -9.93 3.99 4.30
CA PHE A 77 -9.36 3.95 2.96
C PHE A 77 -8.18 2.99 2.92
N VAL A 78 -8.26 1.98 2.07
CA VAL A 78 -7.21 0.97 1.89
C VAL A 78 -6.53 1.23 0.56
N ILE A 79 -5.30 1.74 0.61
CA ILE A 79 -4.63 2.33 -0.55
C ILE A 79 -3.47 1.42 -0.99
N THR A 80 -3.60 0.85 -2.19
CA THR A 80 -2.52 0.13 -2.86
C THR A 80 -1.81 1.05 -3.84
N VAL A 81 -0.49 1.03 -3.83
CA VAL A 81 0.34 1.80 -4.76
C VAL A 81 0.86 0.90 -5.86
N SER A 82 0.74 1.34 -7.11
CA SER A 82 1.48 0.82 -8.25
C SER A 82 2.38 1.92 -8.79
N ASP A 83 3.67 1.60 -8.93
CA ASP A 83 4.69 2.47 -9.50
C ASP A 83 4.99 2.15 -10.99
N ASP A 84 4.19 1.27 -11.58
CA ASP A 84 4.28 0.88 -12.98
C ASP A 84 4.22 2.10 -13.89
N ALA A 85 5.13 2.15 -14.87
CA ALA A 85 5.29 3.30 -15.76
C ALA A 85 4.97 2.93 -17.21
N GLY A 86 3.95 3.56 -17.78
CA GLY A 86 3.52 3.28 -19.15
C GLY A 86 2.05 3.61 -19.38
N LYS A 87 1.48 3.03 -20.44
CA LYS A 87 0.05 3.09 -20.74
C LYS A 87 -0.58 1.78 -20.28
N VAL A 88 -1.42 1.83 -19.25
CA VAL A 88 -2.08 0.64 -18.69
C VAL A 88 -3.44 0.44 -19.35
N ARG A 89 -3.74 -0.81 -19.73
CA ARG A 89 -5.00 -1.26 -20.32
C ARG A 89 -5.44 -2.55 -19.63
N GLY A 90 -6.74 -2.66 -19.40
CA GLY A 90 -7.36 -3.85 -18.80
C GLY A 90 -8.76 -3.53 -18.31
N ARG A 91 -9.41 -4.54 -17.72
CA ARG A 91 -10.75 -4.48 -17.14
C ARG A 91 -10.71 -4.91 -15.69
N ALA A 92 -11.68 -4.45 -14.89
CA ALA A 92 -11.74 -4.75 -13.46
C ALA A 92 -11.74 -6.26 -13.15
N GLY A 93 -12.40 -7.07 -14.00
CA GLY A 93 -12.49 -8.52 -13.83
C GLY A 93 -11.30 -9.32 -14.36
N ASP A 94 -10.35 -8.70 -15.07
CA ASP A 94 -9.22 -9.43 -15.66
C ASP A 94 -8.25 -9.88 -14.56
N ARG A 95 -7.60 -11.03 -14.74
CA ARG A 95 -6.54 -11.50 -13.83
C ARG A 95 -5.29 -10.63 -13.92
N GLU A 96 -4.96 -10.22 -15.14
CA GLU A 96 -3.76 -9.46 -15.50
C GLU A 96 -4.15 -8.33 -16.44
N TRP A 97 -3.39 -7.24 -16.37
CA TRP A 97 -3.51 -6.07 -17.23
C TRP A 97 -2.27 -5.92 -18.10
N GLU A 98 -2.39 -5.17 -19.17
CA GLU A 98 -1.27 -4.85 -20.05
C GLU A 98 -0.71 -3.47 -19.73
N ILE A 99 0.62 -3.35 -19.75
CA ILE A 99 1.31 -2.07 -19.72
C ILE A 99 2.19 -1.91 -20.96
N LYS A 100 1.95 -0.83 -21.72
CA LYS A 100 2.81 -0.46 -22.85
C LYS A 100 3.80 0.63 -22.44
N SER A 101 5.09 0.32 -22.47
CA SER A 101 6.17 1.24 -22.13
C SER A 101 7.34 1.10 -23.09
N ARG A 102 7.90 2.22 -23.57
CA ARG A 102 9.08 2.25 -24.48
C ARG A 102 9.01 1.27 -25.67
N GLY A 103 7.82 1.13 -26.27
CA GLY A 103 7.59 0.25 -27.43
C GLY A 103 7.34 -1.22 -27.08
N LYS A 104 7.50 -1.65 -25.82
CA LYS A 104 7.22 -3.00 -25.34
C LYS A 104 5.85 -3.08 -24.67
N ILE A 105 5.26 -4.27 -24.68
CA ILE A 105 4.03 -4.61 -23.96
C ILE A 105 4.40 -5.69 -22.95
N GLU A 106 4.08 -5.45 -21.69
CA GLU A 106 4.28 -6.35 -20.56
C GLU A 106 2.95 -6.57 -19.85
N THR A 107 2.84 -7.68 -19.11
CA THR A 107 1.66 -7.98 -18.28
C THR A 107 1.96 -7.70 -16.81
N ILE A 108 1.02 -7.06 -16.12
CA ILE A 108 1.04 -6.85 -14.68
C ILE A 108 -0.15 -7.57 -14.05
N TYR A 109 0.01 -8.09 -12.84
CA TYR A 109 -1.13 -8.59 -12.08
C TYR A 109 -2.11 -7.45 -11.81
N ASN A 110 -3.40 -7.71 -11.97
CA ASN A 110 -4.40 -6.68 -11.76
C ASN A 110 -4.38 -6.23 -10.27
N PRO A 111 -4.04 -4.95 -9.99
CA PRO A 111 -3.86 -4.45 -8.63
C PRO A 111 -5.15 -4.37 -7.83
N LEU A 112 -6.33 -4.42 -8.47
CA LEU A 112 -7.61 -4.50 -7.77
C LEU A 112 -7.72 -5.81 -6.96
N TRP A 113 -7.21 -6.93 -7.48
CA TRP A 113 -7.21 -8.18 -6.72
C TRP A 113 -6.33 -8.09 -5.48
N LYS A 114 -5.15 -7.45 -5.60
CA LYS A 114 -4.26 -7.21 -4.46
C LYS A 114 -4.92 -6.31 -3.43
N ASN A 115 -5.55 -5.22 -3.86
CA ASN A 115 -6.27 -4.32 -2.98
C ASN A 115 -7.45 -5.01 -2.28
N ARG A 116 -8.23 -5.81 -3.00
CA ARG A 116 -9.33 -6.60 -2.44
C ARG A 116 -8.85 -7.56 -1.36
N GLN A 117 -7.72 -8.24 -1.56
CA GLN A 117 -7.14 -9.10 -0.53
C GLN A 117 -6.73 -8.29 0.72
N GLN A 118 -6.20 -7.08 0.56
CA GLN A 118 -5.86 -6.18 1.67
C GLN A 118 -7.09 -5.69 2.43
N VAL A 119 -8.14 -5.30 1.71
CA VAL A 119 -9.43 -4.94 2.29
C VAL A 119 -9.99 -6.11 3.10
N ASN A 120 -10.08 -7.31 2.52
CA ASN A 120 -10.59 -8.50 3.20
C ASN A 120 -9.78 -8.83 4.47
N ALA A 121 -8.46 -8.65 4.45
CA ALA A 121 -7.61 -8.91 5.62
C ALA A 121 -7.84 -7.88 6.73
N LEU A 122 -8.04 -6.60 6.38
CA LEU A 122 -8.39 -5.55 7.33
C LEU A 122 -9.80 -5.70 7.88
N GLU A 123 -10.77 -6.08 7.05
CA GLU A 123 -12.14 -6.42 7.47
C GLU A 123 -12.12 -7.53 8.52
N LYS A 124 -11.31 -8.57 8.31
CA LYS A 124 -11.13 -9.65 9.31
C LYS A 124 -10.48 -9.16 10.62
N LYS A 125 -9.51 -8.24 10.56
CA LYS A 125 -8.82 -7.70 11.75
C LYS A 125 -9.70 -6.71 12.52
N LEU A 126 -10.45 -5.87 11.82
CA LEU A 126 -11.10 -4.69 12.40
C LEU A 126 -12.63 -4.80 12.50
N GLY A 127 -13.22 -5.81 11.86
CA GLY A 127 -14.67 -6.01 11.81
C GLY A 127 -15.34 -5.27 10.66
N SER A 128 -16.67 -5.36 10.61
CA SER A 128 -17.48 -4.75 9.55
C SER A 128 -17.51 -3.23 9.70
N MET A 129 -16.88 -2.53 8.75
CA MET A 129 -16.83 -1.08 8.66
C MET A 129 -16.90 -0.66 7.20
N LYS A 130 -17.06 0.64 6.94
CA LYS A 130 -16.99 1.16 5.58
C LYS A 130 -15.54 1.20 5.09
N PHE A 131 -15.09 0.11 4.46
CA PHE A 131 -13.81 0.08 3.75
C PHE A 131 -13.96 0.69 2.35
N ILE A 132 -12.97 1.48 1.95
CA ILE A 132 -12.94 2.17 0.68
C ILE A 132 -11.66 1.75 -0.06
N PRO A 133 -11.76 0.87 -1.06
CA PRO A 133 -10.63 0.47 -1.88
C PRO A 133 -10.14 1.62 -2.77
N VAL A 134 -8.82 1.80 -2.79
CA VAL A 134 -8.15 2.76 -3.68
C VAL A 134 -6.87 2.14 -4.23
N VAL A 135 -6.74 2.11 -5.55
CA VAL A 135 -5.49 1.78 -6.25
C VAL A 135 -4.97 3.05 -6.91
N VAL A 136 -3.78 3.49 -6.52
CA VAL A 136 -3.13 4.65 -7.12
C VAL A 136 -1.97 4.23 -8.02
N PHE A 137 -2.01 4.67 -9.28
CA PHE A 137 -0.89 4.57 -10.19
C PHE A 137 -0.08 5.85 -10.16
N THR A 138 1.18 5.77 -9.72
CA THR A 138 2.03 6.96 -9.61
C THR A 138 2.54 7.40 -10.98
N ARG A 139 2.91 6.45 -11.84
CA ARG A 139 3.63 6.71 -13.11
C ARG A 139 2.90 6.30 -14.38
N ALA A 140 1.78 5.58 -14.27
CA ALA A 140 1.02 5.12 -15.42
C ALA A 140 -0.02 6.12 -15.93
N LYS A 141 -0.30 6.05 -17.23
CA LYS A 141 -1.49 6.64 -17.86
C LYS A 141 -2.53 5.55 -18.05
N LEU A 142 -3.64 5.66 -17.32
CA LEU A 142 -4.79 4.79 -17.45
C LEU A 142 -5.49 5.02 -18.80
N LYS A 143 -5.65 3.97 -19.62
CA LYS A 143 -6.19 4.07 -20.99
C LYS A 143 -7.59 3.48 -21.18
N THR A 144 -8.10 2.79 -20.17
CA THR A 144 -9.45 2.24 -20.14
C THR A 144 -10.15 2.69 -18.87
N GLU A 145 -11.46 2.50 -18.78
CA GLU A 145 -12.21 2.70 -17.55
C GLU A 145 -11.99 1.51 -16.62
N PHE A 146 -11.32 1.74 -15.50
CA PHE A 146 -10.99 0.72 -14.51
C PHE A 146 -11.95 0.72 -13.31
N GLY A 147 -12.97 1.58 -13.33
CA GLY A 147 -13.85 1.86 -12.19
C GLY A 147 -13.32 2.97 -11.26
N PRO A 148 -14.13 3.40 -10.28
CA PRO A 148 -13.81 4.53 -9.41
C PRO A 148 -12.66 4.27 -8.44
N GLU A 149 -12.32 3.00 -8.20
CA GLU A 149 -11.28 2.58 -7.24
C GLU A 149 -9.87 2.87 -7.76
N VAL A 150 -9.68 2.89 -9.08
CA VAL A 150 -8.37 3.04 -9.72
C VAL A 150 -8.18 4.46 -10.19
N VAL A 151 -7.18 5.14 -9.65
CA VAL A 151 -6.93 6.55 -9.93
C VAL A 151 -5.47 6.82 -10.31
N PRO A 152 -5.22 7.79 -11.20
CA PRO A 152 -3.88 8.32 -11.37
C PRO A 152 -3.49 9.13 -10.13
N TRP A 153 -2.17 9.22 -9.88
CA TRP A 153 -1.55 10.05 -8.83
C TRP A 153 -2.27 11.35 -8.51
N ASN A 154 -2.45 12.19 -9.54
CA ASN A 154 -3.00 13.55 -9.42
C ASN A 154 -4.49 13.60 -9.04
N ARG A 155 -5.17 12.45 -8.98
CA ARG A 155 -6.57 12.34 -8.52
C ARG A 155 -6.69 11.64 -7.17
N LEU A 156 -5.59 11.18 -6.55
CA LEU A 156 -5.62 10.47 -5.27
C LEU A 156 -6.32 11.29 -4.18
N ARG A 157 -5.88 12.54 -3.94
CA ARG A 157 -6.45 13.39 -2.91
C ARG A 157 -7.94 13.66 -3.15
N ASN A 158 -8.31 14.06 -4.36
CA ASN A 158 -9.71 14.31 -4.72
C ASN A 158 -10.57 13.04 -4.62
N ARG A 159 -10.01 11.87 -4.90
CA ARG A 159 -10.70 10.58 -4.75
C ARG A 159 -11.09 10.34 -3.29
N ILE A 160 -10.22 10.68 -2.34
CA ILE A 160 -10.46 10.50 -0.90
C ILE A 160 -11.42 11.58 -0.37
N LEU A 161 -11.20 12.84 -0.75
CA LEU A 161 -11.99 13.98 -0.25
C LEU A 161 -13.43 14.02 -0.76
N GLN A 162 -13.80 13.26 -1.78
CA GLN A 162 -15.20 13.19 -2.24
C GLN A 162 -16.12 12.45 -1.25
N PHE A 163 -15.55 11.75 -0.25
CA PHE A 163 -16.32 11.14 0.82
C PHE A 163 -16.41 12.11 1.98
N ASP A 164 -17.60 12.65 2.19
CA ASP A 164 -17.94 13.67 3.19
C ASP A 164 -19.08 13.23 4.14
N ASN A 165 -19.74 12.11 3.81
CA ASN A 165 -20.79 11.54 4.64
C ASN A 165 -20.18 10.74 5.81
N ARG A 166 -20.48 11.17 7.03
CA ARG A 166 -20.04 10.47 8.23
C ARG A 166 -20.69 9.09 8.32
N VAL A 167 -19.86 8.05 8.42
CA VAL A 167 -20.29 6.65 8.52
C VAL A 167 -19.66 5.91 9.70
N LEU A 168 -18.61 6.45 10.30
CA LEU A 168 -17.95 5.89 11.49
C LEU A 168 -18.23 6.74 12.73
N SER A 169 -18.53 6.07 13.85
CA SER A 169 -18.60 6.70 15.17
C SER A 169 -17.21 6.95 15.74
N GLU A 170 -17.09 7.89 16.69
CA GLU A 170 -15.81 8.15 17.37
C GLU A 170 -15.21 6.88 17.99
N LYS A 171 -16.06 6.03 18.58
CA LYS A 171 -15.64 4.74 19.13
C LYS A 171 -15.06 3.80 18.06
N GLN A 172 -15.67 3.74 16.87
CA GLN A 172 -15.13 2.93 15.78
C GLN A 172 -13.79 3.46 15.29
N ILE A 173 -13.64 4.79 15.19
CA ILE A 173 -12.38 5.43 14.81
C ILE A 173 -11.29 5.11 15.83
N GLU A 174 -11.57 5.30 17.13
CA GLU A 174 -10.61 5.05 18.20
C GLU A 174 -10.14 3.59 18.23
N VAL A 175 -11.09 2.64 18.19
CA VAL A 175 -10.78 1.21 18.15
C VAL A 175 -9.95 0.85 16.92
N THR A 176 -10.29 1.42 15.76
CA THR A 176 -9.54 1.19 14.51
C THR A 176 -8.11 1.69 14.64
N VAL A 177 -7.92 2.93 15.08
CA VAL A 177 -6.59 3.55 15.27
C VAL A 177 -5.75 2.73 16.25
N GLN A 178 -6.31 2.34 17.39
CA GLN A 178 -5.59 1.52 18.37
C GLN A 178 -5.22 0.13 17.84
N SER A 179 -6.06 -0.47 17.01
CA SER A 179 -5.80 -1.79 16.40
C SER A 179 -4.73 -1.72 15.30
N LEU A 180 -4.60 -0.59 14.61
CA LEU A 180 -3.59 -0.37 13.57
C LEU A 180 -2.20 -0.04 14.13
N LEU A 181 -2.11 0.50 15.36
CA LEU A 181 -0.84 0.76 16.05
C LEU A 181 -0.20 -0.49 16.69
N LYS A 182 -0.95 -1.60 16.78
CA LYS A 182 -0.50 -2.90 17.30
C LYS A 182 -0.12 -3.86 16.17
#